data_AF-A0A813JGY6-F1
#
_entry.id   AF-A0A813JGY6-F1
#
_cell.length_a   1.000
_cell.length_b   1.000
_cell.length_c   1.000
_cell.angle_alpha   90.00
_cell.angle_beta   90.00
_cell.angle_gamma   90.00
#
_symmetry.space_group_name_H-M   'P 1'
#
loop_
_entity.id
_entity.type
_entity.pdbx_description
1 polymer ?
#
loop_
_entity_poly.entity_id
_entity_poly.type
_entity_poly.pdbx_seq_one_letter_code
_entity_poly.pdbx_strand_id
1 'polypeptide(L)'
;MAALDFRGFQDDDLLGIFMQLCSERPSLQARILEALTGGEGNPFEQRFVGLVKKFDPAKRFGFIECAEVSQQFGRDPFLSDMQIGLFTNGSQVSFRLTVSKDGKPQAQDLEP
;
A
#
# COMPACT_ATOMS: atom_id res chain seq x y z
N MET A 1 -21.60 -26.30 -7.25
CA MET A 1 -21.64 -24.89 -7.71
C MET A 1 -21.01 -24.87 -9.10
N ALA A 2 -21.72 -24.38 -10.12
CA ALA A 2 -21.16 -24.28 -11.46
C ALA A 2 -20.02 -23.25 -11.47
N ALA A 3 -18.87 -23.61 -12.04
CA ALA A 3 -17.82 -22.63 -12.29
C ALA A 3 -18.36 -21.61 -13.30
N LEU A 4 -18.27 -20.33 -12.97
CA LEU A 4 -18.58 -19.26 -13.90
C LEU A 4 -17.52 -19.29 -15.01
N ASP A 5 -17.96 -19.57 -16.23
CA ASP A 5 -17.10 -19.60 -17.41
C ASP A 5 -17.23 -18.25 -18.15
N PHE A 6 -16.18 -17.44 -18.08
CA PHE A 6 -16.13 -16.11 -18.68
C PHE A 6 -15.42 -16.10 -20.04
N ARG A 7 -15.12 -17.27 -20.60
CA ARG A 7 -14.44 -17.37 -21.91
C ARG A 7 -15.38 -16.88 -23.02
N GLY A 8 -15.18 -15.64 -23.47
CA GLY A 8 -15.92 -15.02 -24.57
C GLY A 8 -16.46 -13.62 -24.31
N PHE A 9 -16.32 -13.09 -23.09
CA PHE A 9 -16.69 -11.70 -22.76
C PHE A 9 -15.53 -10.75 -23.09
N GLN A 10 -15.83 -9.58 -23.64
CA GLN A 10 -14.84 -8.52 -23.79
C GLN A 10 -14.68 -7.73 -22.48
N ASP A 11 -13.60 -6.95 -22.37
CA ASP A 11 -13.28 -6.23 -21.14
C ASP A 11 -14.39 -5.25 -20.72
N ASP A 12 -15.02 -4.57 -21.68
CA ASP A 12 -16.16 -3.68 -21.42
C ASP A 12 -17.41 -4.43 -20.91
N ASP A 13 -17.64 -5.66 -21.39
CA ASP A 13 -18.75 -6.50 -20.91
C ASP A 13 -18.51 -6.93 -19.46
N LEU A 14 -17.26 -7.29 -19.13
CA LEU A 14 -16.86 -7.64 -17.77
C LEU A 14 -16.91 -6.43 -16.83
N LEU A 15 -16.48 -5.26 -17.30
CA LEU A 15 -16.57 -4.01 -16.54
C LEU A 15 -18.02 -3.63 -16.28
N GLY A 16 -18.88 -3.75 -17.30
CA GLY A 16 -20.31 -3.51 -17.18
C GLY A 16 -20.97 -4.42 -16.16
N ILE A 17 -20.67 -5.72 -16.21
CA ILE A 17 -21.17 -6.71 -15.24
C ILE A 17 -20.67 -6.38 -13.82
N PHE A 18 -19.39 -6.01 -13.67
CA PHE A 18 -18.80 -5.65 -12.39
C PHE A 18 -19.43 -4.39 -11.79
N MET A 19 -19.62 -3.34 -12.61
CA MET A 19 -20.23 -2.08 -12.18
C MET A 19 -21.71 -2.27 -11.82
N GLN A 20 -22.43 -3.09 -12.58
CA GLN A 20 -23.83 -3.44 -12.30
C GLN A 20 -23.97 -4.25 -11.01
N LEU A 21 -23.09 -5.23 -10.78
CA LEU A 21 -23.05 -6.01 -9.53
C LEU A 21 -22.75 -5.14 -8.31
N CYS A 22 -21.82 -4.18 -8.44
CA CYS A 22 -21.49 -3.22 -7.38
C CYS A 22 -22.67 -2.28 -7.07
N SER A 23 -23.42 -1.87 -8.09
CA SER A 23 -24.58 -0.96 -7.96
C SER A 23 -25.79 -1.64 -7.29
N GLU A 24 -26.14 -2.86 -7.69
CA GLU A 24 -27.36 -3.54 -7.19
C GLU A 24 -27.16 -4.21 -5.82
N ARG A 25 -25.92 -4.49 -5.42
CA ARG A 25 -25.60 -5.07 -4.11
C ARG A 25 -24.34 -4.44 -3.50
N PRO A 26 -24.46 -3.27 -2.86
CA PRO A 26 -23.34 -2.52 -2.28
C PRO A 26 -22.53 -3.30 -1.23
N SER A 27 -23.17 -4.23 -0.51
CA SER A 27 -22.49 -5.10 0.45
C SER A 27 -21.58 -6.14 -0.20
N LEU A 28 -21.79 -6.47 -1.49
CA LEU A 28 -20.96 -7.39 -2.25
C LEU A 28 -19.71 -6.68 -2.82
N GLN A 29 -19.80 -5.37 -3.10
CA GLN A 29 -18.66 -4.53 -3.51
C GLN A 29 -17.57 -4.51 -2.43
N ALA A 30 -17.95 -4.31 -1.17
CA ALA A 30 -17.02 -4.33 -0.04
C ALA A 30 -16.30 -5.68 0.08
N ARG A 31 -17.03 -6.79 -0.10
CA ARG A 31 -16.48 -8.14 0.00
C ARG A 31 -15.61 -8.57 -1.17
N ILE A 32 -15.88 -8.10 -2.39
CA ILE A 32 -14.99 -8.33 -3.54
C ILE A 32 -13.74 -7.48 -3.38
N LEU A 33 -13.87 -6.24 -2.90
CA LEU A 33 -12.73 -5.43 -2.53
C LEU A 33 -11.90 -6.16 -1.47
N GLU A 34 -12.49 -6.60 -0.34
CA GLU A 34 -11.83 -7.42 0.68
C GLU A 34 -11.23 -8.73 0.17
N ALA A 35 -11.86 -9.40 -0.79
CA ALA A 35 -11.32 -10.65 -1.36
C ALA A 35 -10.13 -10.37 -2.30
N LEU A 36 -10.14 -9.22 -2.98
CA LEU A 36 -9.01 -8.71 -3.74
C LEU A 36 -7.93 -8.10 -2.82
N THR A 37 -8.31 -7.61 -1.62
CA THR A 37 -7.44 -6.85 -0.69
C THR A 37 -7.09 -7.57 0.61
N GLY A 38 -7.58 -8.78 0.87
CA GLY A 38 -7.13 -9.65 1.95
C GLY A 38 -7.42 -9.23 3.40
N GLY A 39 -8.55 -8.60 3.74
CA GLY A 39 -9.05 -8.53 5.13
C GLY A 39 -9.21 -7.13 5.76
N GLU A 40 -9.90 -7.13 6.91
CA GLU A 40 -10.47 -5.99 7.63
C GLU A 40 -9.49 -4.84 7.91
N GLY A 41 -9.61 -3.80 7.11
CA GLY A 41 -8.94 -2.53 7.27
C GLY A 41 -9.32 -1.64 6.11
N ASN A 42 -9.41 -0.34 6.35
CA ASN A 42 -9.39 0.58 5.22
C ASN A 42 -8.11 0.28 4.42
N PRO A 43 -8.17 -0.08 3.12
CA PRO A 43 -6.96 -0.41 2.34
C PRO A 43 -5.98 0.77 2.24
N PHE A 44 -6.42 1.98 2.62
CA PHE A 44 -5.58 3.18 2.76
C PHE A 44 -4.90 3.35 4.13
N GLU A 45 -5.19 2.46 5.09
CA GLU A 45 -4.64 2.46 6.45
C GLU A 45 -3.62 1.34 6.69
N GLN A 46 -3.17 0.63 5.65
CA GLN A 46 -2.07 -0.33 5.81
C GLN A 46 -0.81 0.42 6.24
N ARG A 47 -0.35 0.11 7.46
CA ARG A 47 0.89 0.63 8.03
C ARG A 47 1.95 -0.47 8.06
N PHE A 48 3.18 -0.05 7.82
CA PHE A 48 4.38 -0.90 7.87
C PHE A 48 5.21 -0.49 9.08
N VAL A 49 5.87 -1.47 9.69
CA VAL A 49 6.80 -1.22 10.80
C VAL A 49 8.23 -1.44 10.30
N GLY A 50 9.12 -0.53 10.66
CA GLY A 50 10.53 -0.60 10.29
C GLY A 50 11.42 0.21 11.21
N LEU A 51 12.72 0.20 10.90
CA LEU A 51 13.73 0.97 11.62
C LEU A 51 14.28 2.07 10.73
N VAL A 52 14.44 3.29 11.23
CA VAL A 52 15.14 4.36 10.49
C VAL A 52 16.59 3.94 10.31
N LYS A 53 16.91 3.39 9.13
CA LYS A 53 18.20 2.78 8.81
C LYS A 53 19.31 3.82 8.80
N LYS A 54 19.03 4.93 8.12
CA LYS A 54 19.94 6.07 8.01
C LYS A 54 19.17 7.27 7.51
N PHE A 55 19.38 8.40 8.14
CA PHE A 55 18.95 9.72 7.73
C PHE A 55 20.14 10.67 7.79
N ASP A 56 20.31 11.45 6.72
CA ASP A 56 21.37 12.45 6.57
C ASP A 56 20.73 13.84 6.59
N PRO A 57 20.85 14.59 7.71
CA PRO A 57 20.23 15.92 7.83
C PRO A 57 20.75 16.92 6.81
N ALA A 58 22.00 16.79 6.36
CA ALA A 58 22.59 17.69 5.36
C ALA A 58 21.99 17.43 3.97
N LYS A 59 21.71 16.16 3.64
CA LYS A 59 21.05 15.78 2.39
C LYS A 59 19.52 15.83 2.46
N ARG A 60 18.94 15.98 3.65
CA ARG A 60 17.49 16.08 3.92
C ARG A 60 16.70 14.83 3.53
N PHE A 61 17.36 13.66 3.54
CA PHE A 61 16.68 12.38 3.30
C PHE A 61 17.37 11.19 3.96
N GLY A 62 16.64 10.08 4.01
CA GLY A 62 17.07 8.80 4.54
C GLY A 62 16.25 7.64 4.00
N PHE A 63 16.37 6.50 4.68
CA PHE A 63 15.65 5.27 4.39
C PHE A 63 15.22 4.56 5.68
N ILE A 64 14.10 3.84 5.59
CA ILE A 64 13.60 2.98 6.66
C ILE A 64 13.82 1.52 6.24
N GLU A 65 14.51 0.74 7.05
CA GLU A 65 14.65 -0.70 6.88
C GLU A 65 13.32 -1.37 7.21
N CYS A 66 12.71 -2.02 6.22
CA CYS A 66 11.46 -2.76 6.38
C CYS A 66 11.50 -3.98 5.46
N ALA A 67 11.58 -5.18 6.03
CA ALA A 67 11.75 -6.42 5.28
C ALA A 67 10.60 -6.67 4.29
N GLU A 68 9.36 -6.37 4.69
CA GLU A 68 8.17 -6.56 3.85
C GLU A 68 8.22 -5.65 2.60
N VAL A 69 8.47 -4.35 2.80
CA VAL A 69 8.60 -3.40 1.68
C VAL A 69 9.82 -3.73 0.82
N SER A 70 10.94 -4.10 1.43
CA SER A 70 12.14 -4.48 0.68
C SER A 70 11.96 -5.76 -0.12
N GLN A 71 11.20 -6.74 0.35
CA GLN A 71 10.83 -7.93 -0.43
C GLN A 71 9.91 -7.57 -1.61
N GLN A 72 8.94 -6.67 -1.39
CA GLN A 72 7.97 -6.30 -2.43
C GLN A 72 8.56 -5.37 -3.51
N PHE A 73 9.42 -4.42 -3.14
CA PHE A 73 9.94 -3.38 -4.04
C PHE A 73 11.43 -3.53 -4.36
N GLY A 74 12.12 -4.50 -3.75
CA GLY A 74 13.57 -4.72 -3.90
C GLY A 74 14.43 -3.61 -3.29
N ARG A 75 13.85 -2.73 -2.44
CA ARG A 75 14.54 -1.61 -1.81
C ARG A 75 13.79 -1.08 -0.59
N ASP A 76 14.54 -0.41 0.28
CA ASP A 76 14.01 0.23 1.48
C ASP A 76 13.19 1.50 1.12
N PRO A 77 12.08 1.77 1.84
CA PRO A 77 11.30 3.00 1.66
C PRO A 77 12.11 4.27 1.93
N PHE A 78 11.95 5.25 1.04
CA PHE A 78 12.56 6.57 1.16
C PHE A 78 11.88 7.40 2.26
N LEU A 79 12.68 8.10 3.07
CA LEU A 79 12.23 8.99 4.14
C LEU A 79 12.72 10.43 3.87
N SER A 80 11.80 11.38 3.75
CA SER A 80 12.15 12.80 3.62
C SER A 80 12.27 13.50 4.97
N ASP A 81 12.96 14.64 4.99
CA ASP A 81 13.04 15.53 6.14
C ASP A 81 11.69 16.08 6.61
N MET A 82 10.70 16.18 5.72
CA MET A 82 9.34 16.57 6.08
C MET A 82 8.59 15.48 6.88
N GLN A 83 9.05 14.23 6.79
CA GLN A 83 8.37 13.07 7.37
C GLN A 83 9.10 12.51 8.61
N ILE A 84 10.39 12.83 8.81
CA ILE A 84 11.17 12.26 9.91
C ILE A 84 10.76 12.77 11.31
N GLY A 85 10.22 13.99 11.42
CA GLY A 85 9.79 14.55 12.70
C GLY A 85 10.90 14.53 13.76
N LEU A 86 10.65 13.83 14.88
CA LEU A 86 11.58 13.68 16.01
C LEU A 86 12.39 12.38 15.98
N PHE A 87 12.19 11.52 14.98
CA PHE A 87 12.86 10.23 14.88
C PHE A 87 14.33 10.39 14.47
N THR A 88 15.17 9.43 14.86
CA THR A 88 16.60 9.43 14.55
C THR A 88 17.03 8.06 14.03
N ASN A 89 18.29 7.94 13.59
CA ASN A 89 18.82 6.65 13.12
C ASN A 89 18.70 5.60 14.24
N GLY A 90 18.08 4.47 13.92
CA GLY A 90 17.78 3.39 14.86
C GLY A 90 16.40 3.49 15.54
N SER A 91 15.62 4.56 15.32
CA SER A 91 14.24 4.64 15.81
C SER A 91 13.35 3.60 15.10
N GLN A 92 12.57 2.85 15.88
CA GLN A 92 11.45 2.07 15.36
C GLN A 92 10.28 3.00 15.06
N VAL A 93 9.65 2.79 13.91
CA VAL A 93 8.56 3.63 13.42
C VAL A 93 7.50 2.79 12.70
N SER A 94 6.25 3.21 12.83
CA SER A 94 5.11 2.79 12.02
C SER A 94 4.84 3.84 10.96
N PHE A 95 4.69 3.46 9.68
CA PHE A 95 4.52 4.41 8.58
C PHE A 95 3.53 3.91 7.53
N ARG A 96 2.92 4.84 6.79
CA ARG A 96 2.16 4.52 5.58
C ARG A 96 3.09 4.50 4.38
N LEU A 97 2.84 3.58 3.45
CA LEU A 97 3.62 3.44 2.23
C LEU A 97 2.90 4.12 1.06
N THR A 98 3.58 5.04 0.40
CA THR A 98 3.16 5.56 -0.91
C THR A 98 4.19 5.20 -1.96
N VAL A 99 3.77 5.18 -3.23
CA VAL A 99 4.64 4.84 -4.34
C VAL A 99 4.78 6.05 -5.25
N SER A 100 6.01 6.47 -5.53
CA SER A 100 6.28 7.58 -6.44
C SER A 100 5.88 7.27 -7.88
N LYS A 101 5.86 8.29 -8.74
CA LYS A 101 5.67 8.11 -10.20
C LYS A 101 6.65 7.09 -10.82
N ASP A 102 7.88 7.01 -10.31
CA ASP A 102 8.90 6.05 -10.76
C ASP A 102 8.81 4.66 -10.09
N GLY A 103 7.70 4.36 -9.42
CA GLY A 103 7.51 3.06 -8.76
C GLY A 103 8.33 2.85 -7.48
N LYS A 104 8.88 3.91 -6.86
CA LYS A 104 9.73 3.80 -5.67
C LYS A 104 8.92 3.96 -4.37
N PRO A 105 9.14 3.11 -3.36
CA PRO A 105 8.47 3.20 -2.07
C PRO A 105 8.92 4.45 -1.29
N GLN A 106 7.94 5.16 -0.70
CA GLN A 106 8.14 6.34 0.15
C GLN A 106 7.36 6.17 1.44
N ALA A 107 8.02 6.45 2.56
CA ALA A 107 7.38 6.46 3.87
C ALA A 107 6.72 7.81 4.13
N GLN A 108 5.49 7.76 4.65
CA GLN A 108 4.73 8.92 5.08
C GLN A 108 4.12 8.68 6.45
N ASP A 109 3.83 9.79 7.12
CA ASP A 109 3.01 9.83 8.34
C ASP A 109 3.62 9.01 9.48
N LEU A 110 4.91 9.15 9.76
CA LEU A 110 5.60 8.31 10.75
C LEU A 110 5.01 8.47 12.16
N GLU A 111 4.84 7.35 12.84
CA GLU A 111 4.36 7.21 14.21
C GLU A 111 5.32 6.33 15.04
N PRO A 112 5.34 6.46 16.38
CA PRO A 112 6.14 5.62 17.27
C PRO A 112 5.80 4.11 17.20
#